data_AF-A0A2P6N3U7-F1
#
_entry.id   AF-A0A2P6N3U7-F1
#
_cell.length_a   1.000
_cell.length_b   1.000
_cell.length_c   1.000
_cell.angle_alpha   90.00
_cell.angle_beta   90.00
_cell.angle_gamma   90.00
#
_symmetry.space_group_name_H-M   'P 1'
#
loop_
_entity.id
_entity.type
_entity.pdbx_description
1 polymer ?
#
loop_
_entity_poly.entity_id
_entity_poly.type
_entity_poly.pdbx_seq_one_letter_code
_entity_poly.pdbx_strand_id
1 'polypeptide(L)'
;MTMIEESVPTTTMPHKECKKDKKKKEHKECKDKTEKRQRKSLKKDMKRQHKATKCGNKEEKRERKLQKKAWKKERKECSKVYYAKNTIDLANLRDVTSANPHKIIIDGSSLLSGDDYLSSLLAQRRMGEAEAQLNNISRQFAQNHNLAHVRILYDTTPVVEENERFSVASARPAFGSSVDAIVHQVRTEADLSRLVFVSNDKQLSHALAILGVQTVRSKAWFSAVNKTAFGVDAVNRLASQMGASLNIPTATETTSVVPTHATNTDITITSA
;
A
#
# COMPACT_ATOMS: atom_id res chain seq x y z
N MET A 1 77.84 -58.48 -99.28
CA MET A 1 77.26 -57.17 -98.92
C MET A 1 76.01 -57.44 -98.11
N THR A 2 75.88 -56.71 -97.01
CA THR A 2 75.20 -57.01 -95.75
C THR A 2 73.67 -57.19 -95.84
N MET A 3 73.19 -58.30 -95.27
CA MET A 3 71.81 -58.49 -94.83
C MET A 3 71.73 -58.10 -93.36
N ILE A 4 70.87 -57.14 -93.01
CA ILE A 4 70.59 -56.76 -91.62
C ILE A 4 69.07 -56.89 -91.42
N GLU A 5 68.71 -57.84 -90.56
CA GLU A 5 67.38 -57.97 -89.96
C GLU A 5 67.18 -56.82 -88.95
N GLU A 6 66.07 -56.08 -89.08
CA GLU A 6 65.59 -55.17 -88.03
C GLU A 6 64.25 -55.69 -87.47
N SER A 7 64.34 -56.23 -86.26
CA SER A 7 63.22 -56.46 -85.35
C SER A 7 62.88 -55.16 -84.62
N VAL A 8 61.60 -54.75 -84.62
CA VAL A 8 61.12 -53.57 -83.87
C VAL A 8 60.04 -54.00 -82.85
N PRO A 9 60.09 -53.52 -81.60
CA PRO A 9 59.36 -54.12 -80.48
C PRO A 9 57.94 -53.57 -80.32
N THR A 10 57.02 -54.45 -79.93
CA THR A 10 55.63 -54.13 -79.62
C THR A 10 55.52 -53.52 -78.21
N THR A 11 55.35 -52.21 -78.14
CA THR A 11 55.07 -51.48 -76.88
C THR A 11 53.65 -51.76 -76.41
N THR A 12 53.53 -52.49 -75.30
CA THR A 12 52.25 -52.75 -74.61
C THR A 12 51.89 -51.53 -73.76
N MET A 13 50.79 -50.84 -74.11
CA MET A 13 50.24 -49.72 -73.35
C MET A 13 49.40 -50.22 -72.15
N PRO A 14 49.66 -49.78 -70.90
CA PRO A 14 48.86 -50.16 -69.74
C PRO A 14 47.56 -49.35 -69.69
N HIS A 15 46.47 -49.92 -70.21
CA HIS A 15 45.13 -49.36 -70.13
C HIS A 15 44.45 -49.74 -68.82
N LYS A 16 44.87 -49.19 -67.66
CA LYS A 16 44.17 -49.47 -66.38
C LYS A 16 44.29 -48.41 -65.27
N GLU A 17 44.36 -47.12 -65.58
CA GLU A 17 44.34 -46.08 -64.52
C GLU A 17 43.35 -44.91 -64.70
N CYS A 18 42.40 -44.95 -65.65
CA CYS A 18 41.48 -43.82 -65.88
C CYS A 18 40.03 -44.00 -65.35
N LYS A 19 39.71 -45.10 -64.65
CA LYS A 19 38.35 -45.33 -64.09
C LYS A 19 38.21 -45.10 -62.58
N LYS A 20 39.30 -44.94 -61.83
CA LYS A 20 39.26 -44.68 -60.37
C LYS A 20 38.96 -43.21 -60.04
N ASP A 21 39.46 -42.26 -60.83
CA ASP A 21 39.31 -40.83 -60.50
C ASP A 21 37.93 -40.24 -60.82
N LYS A 22 37.21 -40.80 -61.80
CA LYS A 22 35.84 -40.36 -62.15
C LYS A 22 34.83 -40.74 -61.05
N LYS A 23 34.90 -41.98 -60.53
CA LYS A 23 34.10 -42.42 -59.37
C LYS A 23 34.43 -41.63 -58.10
N LYS A 24 35.68 -41.25 -57.89
CA LYS A 24 36.11 -40.47 -56.71
C LYS A 24 35.57 -39.03 -56.73
N LYS A 25 35.46 -38.40 -57.91
CA LYS A 25 34.84 -37.07 -58.08
C LYS A 25 33.32 -37.07 -57.85
N GLU A 26 32.60 -38.03 -58.42
CA GLU A 26 31.13 -38.13 -58.25
C GLU A 26 30.74 -38.44 -56.79
N HIS A 27 31.52 -39.29 -56.10
CA HIS A 27 31.29 -39.58 -54.69
C HIS A 27 31.56 -38.36 -53.78
N LYS A 28 32.53 -37.51 -54.14
CA LYS A 28 32.85 -36.27 -53.41
C LYS A 28 31.75 -35.23 -53.59
N GLU A 29 31.25 -35.06 -54.81
CA GLU A 29 30.16 -34.11 -55.12
C GLU A 29 28.82 -34.52 -54.46
N CYS A 30 28.55 -35.83 -54.37
CA CYS A 30 27.38 -36.34 -53.66
C CYS A 30 27.51 -36.13 -52.13
N LYS A 31 28.70 -36.35 -51.56
CA LYS A 31 28.98 -36.12 -50.12
C LYS A 31 28.84 -34.64 -49.75
N ASP A 32 29.35 -33.74 -50.59
CA ASP A 32 29.27 -32.29 -50.40
C ASP A 32 27.83 -31.76 -50.50
N LYS A 33 27.01 -32.29 -51.43
CA LYS A 33 25.57 -31.96 -51.53
C LYS A 33 24.80 -32.43 -50.30
N THR A 34 25.16 -33.58 -49.75
CA THR A 34 24.53 -34.16 -48.56
C THR A 34 24.90 -33.36 -47.29
N GLU A 35 26.17 -33.00 -47.11
CA GLU A 35 26.61 -32.09 -46.05
C GLU A 35 25.94 -30.72 -46.13
N LYS A 36 25.83 -30.14 -47.34
CA LYS A 36 25.17 -28.84 -47.54
C LYS A 36 23.68 -28.89 -47.18
N ARG A 37 23.00 -30.02 -47.41
CA ARG A 37 21.60 -30.24 -47.00
C ARG A 37 21.50 -30.41 -45.47
N GLN A 38 22.38 -31.18 -44.85
CA GLN A 38 22.42 -31.35 -43.39
C GLN A 38 22.70 -30.04 -42.66
N ARG A 39 23.67 -29.22 -43.12
CA ARG A 39 23.95 -27.89 -42.54
C ARG A 39 22.76 -26.94 -42.68
N LYS A 40 22.03 -26.98 -43.80
CA LYS A 40 20.79 -26.19 -43.99
C LYS A 40 19.66 -26.64 -43.06
N SER A 41 19.51 -27.95 -42.82
CA SER A 41 18.55 -28.51 -41.86
C SER A 41 18.85 -28.04 -40.45
N LEU A 42 20.09 -28.24 -39.99
CA LEU A 42 20.52 -27.86 -38.65
C LEU A 42 20.30 -26.37 -38.38
N LYS A 43 20.61 -25.51 -39.36
CA LYS A 43 20.38 -24.06 -39.25
C LYS A 43 18.90 -23.69 -39.20
N LYS A 44 18.00 -24.46 -39.84
CA LYS A 44 16.54 -24.27 -39.74
C LYS A 44 16.03 -24.72 -38.37
N ASP A 45 16.51 -25.85 -37.85
CA ASP A 45 16.07 -26.38 -36.56
C ASP A 45 16.55 -25.51 -35.39
N MET A 46 17.80 -25.03 -35.42
CA MET A 46 18.27 -24.05 -34.43
C MET A 46 17.46 -22.75 -34.47
N LYS A 47 17.08 -22.25 -35.67
CA LYS A 47 16.21 -21.07 -35.79
C LYS A 47 14.82 -21.32 -35.22
N ARG A 48 14.27 -22.53 -35.41
CA ARG A 48 12.97 -22.91 -34.84
C ARG A 48 13.03 -23.01 -33.32
N GLN A 49 14.06 -23.66 -32.76
CA GLN A 49 14.29 -23.72 -31.32
C GLN A 49 14.43 -22.33 -30.72
N HIS A 50 15.28 -21.46 -31.29
CA HIS A 50 15.46 -20.10 -30.78
C HIS A 50 14.16 -19.27 -30.84
N LYS A 51 13.33 -19.44 -31.88
CA LYS A 51 12.00 -18.80 -31.94
C LYS A 51 11.08 -19.34 -30.85
N ALA A 52 11.05 -20.65 -30.61
CA ALA A 52 10.24 -21.27 -29.57
C ALA A 52 10.65 -20.77 -28.17
N THR A 53 11.95 -20.74 -27.86
CA THR A 53 12.46 -20.20 -26.59
C THR A 53 12.12 -18.72 -26.40
N LYS A 54 12.24 -17.91 -27.47
CA LYS A 54 11.88 -16.48 -27.43
C LYS A 54 10.39 -16.26 -27.22
N CYS A 55 9.53 -17.11 -27.80
CA CYS A 55 8.09 -17.09 -27.56
C CYS A 55 7.75 -17.50 -26.13
N GLY A 56 8.33 -18.61 -25.63
CA GLY A 56 8.13 -19.08 -24.25
C GLY A 56 8.53 -18.02 -23.21
N ASN A 57 9.72 -17.41 -23.36
CA ASN A 57 10.16 -16.33 -22.45
C ASN A 57 9.25 -15.10 -22.49
N LYS A 58 8.61 -14.82 -23.64
CA LYS A 58 7.66 -13.69 -23.77
C LYS A 58 6.34 -14.00 -23.07
N GLU A 59 5.89 -15.24 -23.12
CA GLU A 59 4.69 -15.74 -22.46
C GLU A 59 4.85 -15.78 -20.95
N GLU A 60 5.94 -16.37 -20.45
CA GLU A 60 6.29 -16.39 -19.02
C GLU A 60 6.39 -14.96 -18.44
N LYS A 61 7.01 -14.03 -19.18
CA LYS A 61 7.09 -12.62 -18.76
C LYS A 61 5.72 -11.92 -18.75
N ARG A 62 4.79 -12.32 -19.63
CA ARG A 62 3.42 -11.80 -19.61
C ARG A 62 2.65 -12.35 -18.42
N GLU A 63 2.76 -13.65 -18.15
CA GLU A 63 2.09 -14.32 -17.04
C GLU A 63 2.56 -13.78 -15.69
N ARG A 64 3.88 -13.64 -15.49
CA ARG A 64 4.44 -13.01 -14.28
C ARG A 64 3.95 -11.57 -14.08
N LYS A 65 3.76 -10.80 -15.17
CA LYS A 65 3.19 -9.45 -15.10
C LYS A 65 1.71 -9.47 -14.73
N LEU A 66 0.94 -10.43 -15.26
CA LEU A 66 -0.48 -10.60 -14.93
C LEU A 66 -0.66 -10.99 -13.46
N GLN A 67 0.10 -11.96 -12.96
CA GLN A 67 0.11 -12.34 -11.54
C GLN A 67 0.47 -11.15 -10.64
N LYS A 68 1.51 -10.38 -10.98
CA LYS A 68 1.89 -9.17 -10.22
C LYS A 68 0.80 -8.10 -10.23
N LYS A 69 0.04 -7.95 -11.32
CA LYS A 69 -1.11 -7.04 -11.41
C LYS A 69 -2.28 -7.54 -10.57
N ALA A 70 -2.61 -8.83 -10.65
CA ALA A 70 -3.67 -9.47 -9.87
C ALA A 70 -3.40 -9.31 -8.36
N TRP A 71 -2.20 -9.68 -7.90
CA TRP A 71 -1.80 -9.52 -6.50
C TRP A 71 -1.86 -8.06 -6.02
N LYS A 72 -1.41 -7.11 -6.86
CA LYS A 72 -1.54 -5.67 -6.54
C LYS A 72 -2.99 -5.22 -6.45
N LYS A 73 -3.87 -5.75 -7.30
CA LYS A 73 -5.30 -5.41 -7.29
C LYS A 73 -5.95 -5.98 -6.04
N GLU A 74 -5.74 -7.26 -5.75
CA GLU A 74 -6.24 -7.94 -4.56
C GLU A 74 -5.77 -7.27 -3.27
N ARG A 75 -4.48 -6.91 -3.17
CA ARG A 75 -3.95 -6.15 -2.03
C ARG A 75 -4.65 -4.80 -1.85
N LYS A 76 -4.94 -4.08 -2.95
CA LYS A 76 -5.67 -2.81 -2.89
C LYS A 76 -7.14 -3.02 -2.49
N GLU A 77 -7.78 -4.06 -2.99
CA GLU A 77 -9.18 -4.41 -2.70
C GLU A 77 -9.34 -4.79 -1.22
N CYS A 78 -8.50 -5.70 -0.73
CA CYS A 78 -8.49 -6.12 0.67
C CYS A 78 -8.22 -4.93 1.60
N SER A 79 -7.24 -4.09 1.25
CA SER A 79 -6.96 -2.85 1.98
C SER A 79 -8.16 -1.89 1.99
N LYS A 80 -8.89 -1.73 0.87
CA LYS A 80 -10.09 -0.87 0.82
C LYS A 80 -11.23 -1.38 1.70
N VAL A 81 -11.58 -2.66 1.60
CA VAL A 81 -12.65 -3.27 2.41
C VAL A 81 -12.30 -3.16 3.89
N TYR A 82 -11.04 -3.40 4.23
CA TYR A 82 -10.54 -3.31 5.59
C TYR A 82 -10.58 -1.88 6.15
N TYR A 83 -10.17 -0.89 5.35
CA TYR A 83 -10.29 0.51 5.74
C TYR A 83 -11.74 0.93 5.91
N ALA A 84 -12.65 0.50 5.04
CA ALA A 84 -14.06 0.84 5.17
C ALA A 84 -14.67 0.27 6.47
N LYS A 85 -14.20 -0.90 6.93
CA LYS A 85 -14.71 -1.55 8.14
C LYS A 85 -14.13 -0.99 9.44
N ASN A 86 -12.87 -0.55 9.43
CA ASN A 86 -12.12 -0.19 10.65
C ASN A 86 -11.74 1.30 10.76
N THR A 87 -12.19 2.12 9.80
CA THR A 87 -12.06 3.58 9.90
C THR A 87 -13.36 4.14 10.46
N ILE A 88 -13.28 4.75 11.63
CA ILE A 88 -14.42 5.40 12.26
C ILE A 88 -14.54 6.82 11.73
N ASP A 89 -15.77 7.21 11.37
CA ASP A 89 -16.08 8.62 11.22
C ASP A 89 -16.29 9.24 12.60
N LEU A 90 -15.33 10.08 13.01
CA LEU A 90 -15.40 10.81 14.28
C LEU A 90 -16.58 11.79 14.35
N ALA A 91 -17.29 12.04 13.24
CA ALA A 91 -18.53 12.84 13.26
C ALA A 91 -19.55 12.29 14.28
N ASN A 92 -19.55 10.98 14.51
CA ASN A 92 -20.36 10.30 15.52
C ASN A 92 -19.51 9.82 16.69
N LEU A 93 -18.57 10.64 17.17
CA LEU A 93 -17.78 10.32 18.37
C LEU A 93 -18.69 9.88 19.51
N ARG A 94 -19.87 10.51 19.65
CA ARG A 94 -20.88 10.20 20.67
C ARG A 94 -21.37 8.75 20.64
N ASP A 95 -21.49 8.14 19.47
CA ASP A 95 -21.91 6.73 19.35
C ASP A 95 -20.76 5.77 19.71
N VAL A 96 -19.51 6.25 19.59
CA VAL A 96 -18.29 5.53 19.97
C VAL A 96 -17.95 5.75 21.45
N THR A 97 -18.30 6.92 22.02
CA THR A 97 -17.90 7.37 23.36
C THR A 97 -19.00 7.27 24.42
N SER A 98 -20.24 6.97 24.04
CA SER A 98 -21.40 7.03 24.95
C SER A 98 -21.36 6.00 26.09
N ALA A 99 -20.50 4.98 26.04
CA ALA A 99 -20.46 3.94 27.05
C ALA A 99 -19.23 3.97 27.99
N ASN A 100 -18.14 4.68 27.68
CA ASN A 100 -16.92 4.61 28.48
C ASN A 100 -15.90 5.71 28.12
N PRO A 101 -15.09 6.25 29.05
CA PRO A 101 -14.02 7.15 28.68
C PRO A 101 -12.91 6.35 27.96
N HIS A 102 -12.60 6.77 26.73
CA HIS A 102 -11.64 6.14 25.82
C HIS A 102 -10.25 6.77 25.92
N LYS A 103 -9.24 5.96 25.57
CA LYS A 103 -7.85 6.43 25.40
C LYS A 103 -7.62 6.70 23.92
N ILE A 104 -7.08 7.87 23.59
CA ILE A 104 -6.66 8.19 22.22
C ILE A 104 -5.15 8.23 22.17
N ILE A 105 -4.56 7.48 21.23
CA ILE A 105 -3.15 7.59 20.88
C ILE A 105 -3.04 8.25 19.50
N ILE A 106 -2.25 9.30 19.43
CA ILE A 106 -2.04 10.10 18.23
C ILE A 106 -0.58 9.93 17.78
N ASP A 107 -0.41 9.55 16.51
CA ASP A 107 0.88 9.61 15.82
C ASP A 107 1.16 11.04 15.39
N GLY A 108 1.79 11.81 16.30
CA GLY A 108 2.08 13.22 16.14
C GLY A 108 2.90 13.50 14.90
N SER A 109 3.98 12.73 14.68
CA SER A 109 4.83 12.85 13.49
C SER A 109 4.02 12.77 12.19
N SER A 110 3.09 11.83 12.09
CA SER A 110 2.24 11.70 10.91
C SER A 110 1.25 12.86 10.77
N LEU A 111 0.65 13.31 11.88
CA LEU A 111 -0.43 14.29 11.87
C LEU A 111 0.02 15.72 11.55
N LEU A 112 1.28 16.07 11.76
CA LEU A 112 1.80 17.41 11.42
C LEU A 112 1.69 17.72 9.92
N SER A 113 1.65 16.68 9.08
CA SER A 113 1.42 16.80 7.62
C SER A 113 -0.04 16.58 7.21
N GLY A 114 -0.93 16.36 8.18
CA GLY A 114 -2.32 15.97 7.96
C GLY A 114 -3.31 17.13 7.85
N ASP A 115 -2.86 18.35 8.13
CA ASP A 115 -3.63 19.60 8.09
C ASP A 115 -2.84 20.67 7.33
N ASP A 116 -3.54 21.51 6.55
CA ASP A 116 -2.92 22.50 5.66
C ASP A 116 -2.17 23.58 6.46
N TYR A 117 -2.71 23.98 7.62
CA TYR A 117 -2.08 24.98 8.48
C TYR A 117 -0.80 24.43 9.13
N LEU A 118 -0.86 23.21 9.70
CA LEU A 118 0.33 22.56 10.25
C LEU A 118 1.39 22.32 9.17
N SER A 119 0.98 21.88 7.98
CA SER A 119 1.87 21.67 6.84
C SER A 119 2.55 22.97 6.39
N SER A 120 1.83 24.11 6.42
CA SER A 120 2.40 25.43 6.14
C SER A 120 3.47 25.82 7.15
N LEU A 121 3.25 25.57 8.45
CA LEU A 121 4.25 25.80 9.49
C LEU A 121 5.51 24.95 9.28
N LEU A 122 5.35 23.68 8.90
CA LEU A 122 6.48 22.80 8.56
C LEU A 122 7.28 23.31 7.36
N ALA A 123 6.59 23.78 6.31
CA ALA A 123 7.24 24.36 5.13
C ALA A 123 8.07 25.61 5.49
N GLN A 124 7.65 26.37 6.50
CA GLN A 124 8.37 27.51 7.07
C GLN A 124 9.47 27.11 8.08
N ARG A 125 9.73 25.81 8.26
CA ARG A 125 10.67 25.27 9.26
C ARG A 125 10.31 25.59 10.73
N ARG A 126 9.02 25.81 11.00
CA ARG A 126 8.49 26.14 12.34
C ARG A 126 7.94 24.89 13.04
N MET A 127 8.78 23.87 13.20
CA MET A 127 8.39 22.56 13.76
C MET A 127 7.77 22.68 15.16
N GLY A 128 8.44 23.38 16.08
CA GLY A 128 7.95 23.51 17.45
C GLY A 128 6.61 24.22 17.55
N GLU A 129 6.29 25.12 16.62
CA GLU A 129 4.99 25.77 16.57
C GLU A 129 3.89 24.86 16.01
N ALA A 130 4.22 24.04 15.01
CA ALA A 130 3.31 23.03 14.49
C ALA A 130 2.96 21.99 15.57
N GLU A 131 3.97 21.52 16.31
CA GLU A 131 3.79 20.62 17.47
C GLU A 131 2.96 21.27 18.58
N ALA A 132 3.28 22.52 18.95
CA ALA A 132 2.53 23.26 19.96
C ALA A 132 1.06 23.40 19.58
N GLN A 133 0.77 23.69 18.31
CA GLN A 133 -0.60 23.80 17.84
C GLN A 133 -1.32 22.46 17.85
N LEU A 134 -0.69 21.38 17.36
CA LEU A 134 -1.27 20.03 17.42
C LEU A 134 -1.55 19.59 18.85
N ASN A 135 -0.65 19.89 19.78
CA ASN A 135 -0.84 19.60 21.20
C ASN A 135 -2.01 20.40 21.77
N ASN A 136 -2.09 21.70 21.46
CA ASN A 136 -3.15 22.58 21.96
C ASN A 136 -4.55 22.13 21.50
N ILE A 137 -4.73 21.88 20.19
CA ILE A 137 -6.03 21.45 19.67
C ILE A 137 -6.43 20.07 20.22
N SER A 138 -5.47 19.17 20.43
CA SER A 138 -5.73 17.84 20.98
C SER A 138 -6.09 17.91 22.46
N ARG A 139 -5.46 18.82 23.22
CA ARG A 139 -5.79 19.09 24.62
C ARG A 139 -7.21 19.63 24.76
N GLN A 140 -7.59 20.60 23.93
CA GLN A 140 -8.94 21.16 23.91
C GLN A 140 -9.98 20.09 23.56
N PHE A 141 -9.69 19.25 22.57
CA PHE A 141 -10.55 18.12 22.22
C PHE A 141 -10.73 17.15 23.40
N ALA A 142 -9.65 16.80 24.09
CA ALA A 142 -9.71 15.93 25.27
C ALA A 142 -10.59 16.49 26.39
N GLN A 143 -10.49 17.80 26.63
CA GLN A 143 -11.29 18.51 27.63
C GLN A 143 -12.78 18.54 27.24
N ASN A 144 -13.10 18.90 26.00
CA ASN A 144 -14.48 19.04 25.52
C ASN A 144 -15.25 17.71 25.48
N HIS A 145 -14.54 16.58 25.30
CA HIS A 145 -15.14 15.25 25.21
C HIS A 145 -14.98 14.39 26.46
N ASN A 146 -14.41 14.94 27.55
CA ASN A 146 -14.15 14.22 28.81
C ASN A 146 -13.47 12.86 28.59
N LEU A 147 -12.45 12.82 27.75
CA LEU A 147 -11.70 11.59 27.43
C LEU A 147 -10.89 11.11 28.65
N ALA A 148 -10.66 9.80 28.75
CA ALA A 148 -9.83 9.25 29.83
C ALA A 148 -8.41 9.78 29.73
N HIS A 149 -7.83 9.67 28.52
CA HIS A 149 -6.46 10.07 28.27
C HIS A 149 -6.21 10.27 26.78
N VAL A 150 -5.52 11.35 26.41
CA VAL A 150 -5.00 11.57 25.06
C VAL A 150 -3.48 11.60 25.11
N ARG A 151 -2.84 10.71 24.36
CA ARG A 151 -1.38 10.64 24.24
C ARG A 151 -0.94 10.97 22.82
N ILE A 152 -0.03 11.93 22.69
CA ILE A 152 0.62 12.24 21.41
C ILE A 152 2.04 11.68 21.44
N LEU A 153 2.39 10.89 20.42
CA LEU A 153 3.71 10.33 20.23
C LEU A 153 4.38 10.95 19.01
N TYR A 154 5.54 11.56 19.23
CA TYR A 154 6.41 12.07 18.17
C TYR A 154 7.68 11.21 18.09
N ASP A 155 8.39 11.27 16.96
CA ASP A 155 9.65 10.52 16.80
C ASP A 155 10.77 11.05 17.71
N THR A 156 10.95 12.37 17.73
CA THR A 156 12.13 13.02 18.35
C THR A 156 11.78 14.17 19.29
N THR A 157 10.51 14.52 19.42
CA THR A 157 10.09 15.66 20.26
C THR A 157 10.31 15.31 21.73
N PRO A 158 11.09 16.10 22.49
CA PRO A 158 11.28 15.84 23.91
C PRO A 158 9.93 15.80 24.64
N VAL A 159 9.85 15.02 25.72
CA VAL A 159 8.65 14.96 26.57
C VAL A 159 8.39 16.37 27.11
N VAL A 160 7.29 16.99 26.70
CA VAL A 160 6.94 18.37 27.10
C VAL A 160 5.86 18.40 28.18
N GLU A 161 5.01 17.36 28.25
CA GLU A 161 3.86 17.34 29.14
C GLU A 161 3.45 15.91 29.49
N GLU A 162 3.23 15.65 30.78
CA GLU A 162 2.70 14.38 31.25
C GLU A 162 1.74 14.64 32.42
N ASN A 163 0.44 14.48 32.15
CA ASN A 163 -0.65 14.65 33.11
C ASN A 163 -1.61 13.45 32.99
N GLU A 164 -2.50 13.26 33.98
CA GLU A 164 -3.43 12.11 34.01
C GLU A 164 -4.30 12.00 32.74
N ARG A 165 -4.71 13.13 32.15
CA ARG A 165 -5.62 13.16 30.98
C ARG A 165 -4.92 13.45 29.65
N PHE A 166 -3.69 13.94 29.66
CA PHE A 166 -2.99 14.36 28.45
C PHE A 166 -1.49 14.16 28.60
N SER A 167 -0.86 13.53 27.61
CA SER A 167 0.59 13.34 27.59
C SER A 167 1.17 13.53 26.19
N VAL A 168 2.39 14.06 26.14
CA VAL A 168 3.20 14.21 24.93
C VAL A 168 4.51 13.48 25.17
N ALA A 169 4.80 12.47 24.37
CA ALA A 169 5.98 11.64 24.54
C ALA A 169 6.81 11.51 23.26
N SER A 170 8.12 11.31 23.47
CA SER A 170 9.06 10.91 22.43
C SER A 170 9.07 9.39 22.29
N ALA A 171 9.12 8.88 21.06
CA ALA A 171 9.44 7.49 20.80
C ALA A 171 10.93 7.19 21.09
N ARG A 172 11.79 8.17 20.85
CA ARG A 172 13.24 8.05 21.07
C ARG A 172 13.63 8.46 22.49
N PRO A 173 14.66 7.82 23.08
CA PRO A 173 15.58 6.87 22.44
C PRO A 173 15.15 5.40 22.48
N ALA A 174 14.06 5.06 23.18
CA ALA A 174 13.65 3.67 23.42
C ALA A 174 13.26 2.90 22.16
N PHE A 175 12.70 3.60 21.17
CA PHE A 175 12.24 3.04 19.90
C PHE A 175 12.87 3.75 18.70
N GLY A 176 12.95 3.06 17.57
CA GLY A 176 13.46 3.63 16.32
C GLY A 176 12.54 4.67 15.70
N SER A 177 11.22 4.53 15.94
CA SER A 177 10.15 5.37 15.39
C SER A 177 8.92 5.42 16.31
N SER A 178 8.06 6.42 16.12
CA SER A 178 6.74 6.52 16.76
C SER A 178 5.89 5.27 16.47
N VAL A 179 5.98 4.73 15.26
CA VAL A 179 5.30 3.51 14.81
C VAL A 179 5.63 2.34 15.74
N ASP A 180 6.91 2.11 16.03
CA ASP A 180 7.36 1.01 16.89
C ASP A 180 6.88 1.20 18.34
N ALA A 181 6.96 2.43 18.85
CA ALA A 181 6.49 2.78 20.19
C ALA A 181 4.98 2.57 20.32
N ILE A 182 4.20 2.93 19.30
CA ILE A 182 2.75 2.76 19.25
C ILE A 182 2.40 1.26 19.25
N VAL A 183 3.05 0.46 18.40
CA VAL A 183 2.81 -0.99 18.34
C VAL A 183 3.16 -1.65 19.67
N HIS A 184 4.26 -1.24 20.31
CA HIS A 184 4.62 -1.72 21.63
C HIS A 184 3.56 -1.36 22.68
N GLN A 185 3.13 -0.10 22.73
CA GLN A 185 2.12 0.37 23.68
C GLN A 185 0.79 -0.39 23.52
N VAL A 186 0.35 -0.58 22.28
CA VAL A 186 -0.87 -1.34 21.97
C VAL A 186 -0.76 -2.78 22.49
N ARG A 187 0.39 -3.44 22.33
CA ARG A 187 0.59 -4.80 22.85
C ARG A 187 0.56 -4.91 24.37
N THR A 188 0.86 -3.83 25.07
CA THR A 188 0.83 -3.77 26.54
C THR A 188 -0.51 -3.33 27.12
N GLU A 189 -1.43 -2.85 26.28
CA GLU A 189 -2.72 -2.33 26.73
C GLU A 189 -3.70 -3.48 26.99
N ALA A 190 -4.32 -3.48 28.18
CA ALA A 190 -5.20 -4.57 28.61
C ALA A 190 -6.53 -4.62 27.84
N ASP A 191 -7.05 -3.46 27.42
CA ASP A 191 -8.34 -3.34 26.75
C ASP A 191 -8.22 -2.49 25.47
N LEU A 192 -8.03 -3.18 24.34
CA LEU A 192 -7.92 -2.58 23.02
C LEU A 192 -9.24 -2.02 22.49
N SER A 193 -10.38 -2.49 23.01
CA SER A 193 -11.70 -2.02 22.57
C SER A 193 -11.95 -0.56 22.97
N ARG A 194 -11.22 -0.09 23.99
CA ARG A 194 -11.30 1.28 24.50
C ARG A 194 -10.25 2.21 23.91
N LEU A 195 -9.42 1.70 22.99
CA LEU A 195 -8.32 2.42 22.39
C LEU A 195 -8.68 2.90 20.98
N VAL A 196 -8.53 4.19 20.75
CA VAL A 196 -8.62 4.79 19.41
C VAL A 196 -7.25 5.29 19.01
N PHE A 197 -6.84 4.95 17.80
CA PHE A 197 -5.58 5.38 17.23
C PHE A 197 -5.79 6.35 16.08
N VAL A 198 -5.00 7.43 16.03
CA VAL A 198 -5.07 8.46 15.01
C VAL A 198 -3.74 8.55 14.25
N SER A 199 -3.77 8.28 12.94
CA SER A 199 -2.60 8.43 12.05
C SER A 199 -3.02 8.59 10.59
N ASN A 200 -2.12 9.11 9.75
CA ASN A 200 -2.26 9.06 8.30
C ASN A 200 -1.46 7.90 7.66
N ASP A 201 -0.64 7.19 8.45
CA ASP A 201 0.11 6.02 7.97
C ASP A 201 -0.83 4.83 7.75
N LYS A 202 -0.95 4.47 6.47
CA LYS A 202 -1.76 3.34 6.01
C LYS A 202 -1.26 2.01 6.56
N GLN A 203 0.04 1.77 6.54
CA GLN A 203 0.63 0.51 6.97
C GLN A 203 0.43 0.32 8.47
N LEU A 204 0.68 1.37 9.27
CA LEU A 204 0.45 1.33 10.71
C LEU A 204 -1.03 1.14 11.03
N SER A 205 -1.92 1.91 10.39
CA SER A 205 -3.37 1.76 10.60
C SER A 205 -3.85 0.34 10.29
N HIS A 206 -3.33 -0.28 9.23
CA HIS A 206 -3.64 -1.67 8.90
C HIS A 206 -3.13 -2.65 9.96
N ALA A 207 -1.89 -2.48 10.42
CA ALA A 207 -1.30 -3.32 11.46
C ALA A 207 -2.09 -3.23 12.78
N LEU A 208 -2.50 -2.04 13.20
CA LEU A 208 -3.25 -1.81 14.43
C LEU A 208 -4.67 -2.33 14.36
N ALA A 209 -5.33 -2.16 13.22
CA ALA A 209 -6.65 -2.73 13.03
C ALA A 209 -6.62 -4.27 13.06
N ILE A 210 -5.53 -4.94 12.64
CA ILE A 210 -5.40 -6.41 12.81
C ILE A 210 -5.40 -6.80 14.29
N LEU A 211 -4.87 -5.94 15.15
CA LEU A 211 -4.89 -6.11 16.60
C LEU A 211 -6.25 -5.74 17.21
N GLY A 212 -7.25 -5.38 16.42
CA GLY A 212 -8.58 -4.98 16.89
C GLY A 212 -8.67 -3.53 17.39
N VAL A 213 -7.63 -2.71 17.17
CA VAL A 213 -7.62 -1.30 17.54
C VAL A 213 -8.37 -0.48 16.49
N GLN A 214 -9.25 0.41 16.94
CA GLN A 214 -9.97 1.31 16.06
C GLN A 214 -9.05 2.40 15.54
N THR A 215 -9.11 2.70 14.24
CA THR A 215 -8.22 3.68 13.62
C THR A 215 -8.99 4.83 12.99
N VAL A 216 -8.38 6.01 13.05
CA VAL A 216 -8.92 7.26 12.57
C VAL A 216 -7.89 7.95 11.71
N ARG A 217 -8.33 8.47 10.57
CA ARG A 217 -7.45 9.24 9.67
C ARG A 217 -7.30 10.68 10.13
N SER A 218 -6.15 11.27 9.87
CA SER A 218 -5.84 12.69 10.15
C SER A 218 -6.95 13.64 9.69
N LYS A 219 -7.44 13.52 8.45
CA LYS A 219 -8.50 14.41 7.94
C LYS A 219 -9.81 14.32 8.74
N ALA A 220 -10.19 13.12 9.18
CA ALA A 220 -11.38 12.93 10.02
C ALA A 220 -11.13 13.53 11.42
N TRP A 221 -9.92 13.33 11.96
CA TRP A 221 -9.48 13.92 13.22
C TRP A 221 -9.58 15.45 13.21
N PHE A 222 -8.94 16.12 12.26
CA PHE A 222 -8.98 17.57 12.16
C PHE A 222 -10.40 18.09 11.88
N SER A 223 -11.21 17.36 11.11
CA SER A 223 -12.62 17.74 10.92
C SER A 223 -13.41 17.71 12.23
N ALA A 224 -13.22 16.68 13.07
CA ALA A 224 -13.88 16.59 14.37
C ALA A 224 -13.38 17.67 15.32
N VAL A 225 -12.06 17.80 15.46
CA VAL A 225 -11.42 18.77 16.36
C VAL A 225 -11.83 20.20 16.00
N ASN A 226 -11.82 20.57 14.72
CA ASN A 226 -12.20 21.91 14.29
C ASN A 226 -13.67 22.21 14.60
N LYS A 227 -14.59 21.27 14.33
CA LYS A 227 -16.02 21.43 14.67
C LYS A 227 -16.21 21.68 16.17
N THR A 228 -15.43 21.00 17.00
CA THR A 228 -15.54 21.08 18.47
C THR A 228 -14.81 22.27 19.09
N ALA A 229 -13.70 22.72 18.50
CA ALA A 229 -12.89 23.82 19.04
C ALA A 229 -13.42 25.19 18.63
N PHE A 230 -13.98 25.32 17.43
CA PHE A 230 -14.42 26.61 16.88
C PHE A 230 -15.94 26.72 16.71
N GLY A 231 -16.68 25.61 16.85
CA GLY A 231 -18.09 25.53 16.48
C GLY A 231 -18.27 25.40 14.96
N VAL A 232 -19.35 24.74 14.54
CA VAL A 232 -19.64 24.44 13.12
C VAL A 232 -19.67 25.71 12.28
N ASP A 233 -20.21 26.80 12.82
CA ASP A 233 -20.37 28.07 12.10
C ASP A 233 -19.06 28.81 11.86
N ALA A 234 -18.08 28.73 12.78
CA ALA A 234 -16.79 29.37 12.58
C ALA A 234 -15.92 28.59 11.58
N VAL A 235 -15.98 27.25 11.62
CA VAL A 235 -15.28 26.38 10.66
C VAL A 235 -15.82 26.59 9.24
N ASN A 236 -17.14 26.69 9.08
CA ASN A 236 -17.75 26.95 7.78
C ASN A 236 -17.37 28.33 7.22
N ARG A 237 -17.25 29.36 8.08
CA ARG A 237 -16.77 30.69 7.67
C ARG A 237 -15.30 30.68 7.24
N LEU A 238 -14.43 30.00 7.98
CA LEU A 238 -13.00 29.85 7.64
C LEU A 238 -12.80 29.07 6.34
N ALA A 239 -13.52 27.96 6.16
CA ALA A 239 -13.49 27.18 4.93
C ALA A 239 -13.96 27.99 3.71
N SER A 240 -15.00 28.81 3.90
CA SER A 240 -15.51 29.73 2.87
C SER A 240 -14.52 30.85 2.53
N GLN A 241 -13.79 31.40 3.51
CA GLN A 241 -12.74 32.41 3.29
C GLN A 241 -11.50 31.86 2.59
N MET A 242 -11.15 30.57 2.81
CA MET A 242 -10.02 29.92 2.16
C MET A 242 -10.36 29.31 0.79
N GLY A 243 -11.58 29.48 0.28
CA GLY A 243 -12.02 28.92 -1.00
C GLY A 243 -12.14 27.38 -1.01
N ALA A 244 -12.11 26.74 0.15
CA ALA A 244 -12.25 25.30 0.29
C ALA A 244 -13.72 24.96 0.58
N SER A 245 -14.47 24.58 -0.47
CA SER A 245 -15.83 24.07 -0.29
C SER A 245 -15.81 22.70 0.42
N LEU A 246 -16.10 22.71 1.71
CA LEU A 246 -16.48 21.51 2.45
C LEU A 246 -17.99 21.35 2.33
N ASN A 247 -18.43 20.49 1.39
CA ASN A 247 -19.81 20.02 1.33
C ASN A 247 -20.11 19.18 2.58
N ILE A 248 -20.53 19.83 3.65
CA ILE A 248 -21.12 19.18 4.82
C ILE A 248 -22.65 19.29 4.61
N PRO A 249 -23.38 18.17 4.51
CA PRO A 249 -24.83 18.21 4.38
C PRO A 249 -25.44 18.84 5.63
N THR A 250 -26.08 19.99 5.45
CA THR A 250 -26.87 20.66 6.46
C THR A 250 -28.09 19.80 6.76
N ALA A 251 -28.19 19.27 7.98
CA ALA A 251 -29.41 18.60 8.43
C ALA A 251 -30.53 19.66 8.55
N THR A 252 -31.44 19.65 7.57
CA THR A 252 -32.68 20.43 7.63
C THR A 252 -33.62 19.83 8.68
N GLU A 253 -33.80 20.62 9.74
CA GLU A 253 -35.01 20.82 10.55
C GLU A 253 -35.96 19.63 10.76
N THR A 254 -35.82 19.06 11.96
CA THR A 254 -36.80 18.26 12.69
C THR A 254 -38.10 19.06 12.88
N THR A 255 -39.19 18.62 12.25
CA THR A 255 -40.54 19.09 12.60
C THR A 255 -40.96 18.39 13.90
N SER A 256 -41.00 19.17 14.98
CA SER A 256 -41.51 18.78 16.29
C SER A 256 -43.00 18.47 16.22
N VAL A 257 -43.38 17.21 16.43
CA VAL A 257 -44.77 16.83 16.70
C VAL A 257 -44.90 16.64 18.21
N VAL A 258 -45.59 17.58 18.84
CA VAL A 258 -45.95 17.58 20.26
C VAL A 258 -46.92 16.41 20.53
N PRO A 259 -46.64 15.51 21.49
CA PRO A 259 -47.64 14.58 21.99
C PRO A 259 -48.49 15.29 23.06
N THR A 260 -49.79 15.40 22.82
CA THR A 260 -50.79 15.83 23.78
C THR A 260 -50.93 14.82 24.91
N HIS A 261 -50.88 15.32 26.14
CA HIS A 261 -51.15 14.57 27.37
C HIS A 261 -52.53 13.89 27.34
N ALA A 262 -52.56 12.59 27.62
CA ALA A 262 -53.75 11.90 28.13
C ALA A 262 -53.43 11.42 29.55
N THR A 263 -54.06 12.08 30.53
CA THR A 263 -54.14 11.65 31.92
C THR A 263 -54.84 10.31 32.01
N ASN A 264 -54.21 9.30 32.62
CA ASN A 264 -54.91 8.13 33.11
C ASN A 264 -54.59 7.89 34.58
N THR A 265 -55.69 7.94 35.32
CA THR A 265 -56.03 7.68 36.72
C THR A 265 -55.28 6.55 37.43
N ASP A 266 -55.06 6.82 38.72
CA ASP A 266 -54.70 5.91 39.81
C ASP A 266 -55.48 4.58 39.81
N ILE A 267 -54.75 3.49 40.07
CA ILE A 267 -55.31 2.32 40.75
C ILE A 267 -54.30 1.84 41.79
N THR A 268 -54.60 2.15 43.05
CA THR A 268 -53.97 1.58 44.25
C THR A 268 -54.49 0.15 44.42
N ILE A 269 -53.61 -0.84 44.44
CA ILE A 269 -53.94 -2.20 44.91
C ILE A 269 -53.20 -2.43 46.22
N THR A 270 -53.96 -2.39 47.31
CA THR A 270 -53.61 -2.95 48.61
C THR A 270 -53.84 -4.46 48.56
N SER A 271 -52.84 -5.24 48.94
CA SER A 271 -52.99 -6.67 49.25
C SER A 271 -52.60 -6.94 50.70
N ALA A 272 -53.45 -7.73 51.35
CA ALA A 272 -53.42 -8.17 52.73
C ALA A 272 -52.26 -9.11 53.07
#